data_AF-A0A2Z4IIS1-F1
#
_entry.id   AF-A0A2Z4IIS1-F1
#
_cell.length_a   1.000
_cell.length_b   1.000
_cell.length_c   1.000
_cell.angle_alpha   90.00
_cell.angle_beta   90.00
_cell.angle_gamma   90.00
#
_symmetry.space_group_name_H-M   'P 1'
#
loop_
_entity.id
_entity.type
_entity.pdbx_description
1 polymer ?
#
loop_
_entity_poly.entity_id
_entity_poly.type
_entity_poly.pdbx_seq_one_letter_code
_entity_poly.pdbx_strand_id
1 'polypeptide(L)'
;MNACHEETPNKKPVERVLVIGNSITYHPSAPEIGWNHAWGMAASKPENDFFSILANSLKSYREDIQVIRQNVYPFERHFDTLNVEKYGELKDFGADLLIVRLGENVDTQKINGVNFSESLIHFVNYLKGSPESKVVITTTFWDNPVMNEQIRWAAEKEGWGLVDITYLSKNDENMALDEYENNGVARHPSDQGMAEIARLIWKGLPL
;
A
#
# COMPACT_ATOMS: atom_id res chain seq x y z
N MET A 1 -15.89 -38.65 29.93
CA MET A 1 -15.49 -38.09 28.62
C MET A 1 -15.49 -36.58 28.80
N ASN A 2 -14.32 -35.99 29.08
CA ASN A 2 -14.21 -34.53 29.18
C ASN A 2 -14.06 -34.00 27.75
N ALA A 3 -15.07 -33.29 27.27
CA ALA A 3 -14.94 -32.47 26.08
C ALA A 3 -14.03 -31.29 26.43
N CYS A 4 -12.80 -31.31 25.93
CA CYS A 4 -11.97 -30.13 25.85
C CYS A 4 -12.66 -29.16 24.90
N HIS A 5 -13.24 -28.10 25.45
CA HIS A 5 -13.56 -26.92 24.67
C HIS A 5 -12.23 -26.29 24.26
N GLU A 6 -11.83 -26.48 23.01
CA GLU A 6 -10.84 -25.61 22.39
C GLU A 6 -11.46 -24.22 22.30
N GLU A 7 -11.05 -23.33 23.22
CA GLU A 7 -11.29 -21.90 23.05
C GLU A 7 -10.63 -21.49 21.74
N THR A 8 -11.44 -21.16 20.74
CA THR A 8 -10.95 -20.51 19.54
C THR A 8 -10.26 -19.21 19.97
N PRO A 9 -8.99 -18.96 19.59
CA PRO A 9 -8.33 -17.72 19.96
C PRO A 9 -9.19 -16.56 19.47
N ASN A 10 -9.67 -15.74 20.39
CA ASN A 10 -10.51 -14.60 20.08
C ASN A 10 -9.67 -13.62 19.23
N LYS A 11 -9.83 -13.67 17.90
CA LYS A 11 -9.00 -12.94 16.94
C LYS A 11 -9.19 -11.45 17.20
N LYS A 12 -8.11 -10.75 17.58
CA LYS A 12 -8.16 -9.33 17.91
C LYS A 12 -8.83 -8.55 16.75
N PRO A 13 -9.83 -7.70 17.04
CA PRO A 13 -10.45 -6.87 16.01
C PRO A 13 -9.42 -5.91 15.40
N VAL A 14 -9.61 -5.55 14.14
CA VAL A 14 -8.79 -4.54 13.46
C VAL A 14 -9.35 -3.16 13.81
N GLU A 15 -8.55 -2.36 14.52
CA GLU A 15 -8.93 -1.01 14.98
C GLU A 15 -8.01 0.06 14.37
N ARG A 16 -6.78 -0.29 14.02
CA ARG A 16 -5.78 0.62 13.47
C ARG A 16 -5.23 0.09 12.15
N VAL A 17 -5.42 0.86 11.09
CA VAL A 17 -4.98 0.55 9.72
C VAL A 17 -3.92 1.54 9.27
N LEU A 18 -2.76 1.04 8.88
CA LEU A 18 -1.68 1.84 8.29
C LEU A 18 -1.55 1.50 6.81
N VAL A 19 -1.67 2.49 5.94
CA VAL A 19 -1.42 2.37 4.50
C VAL A 19 -0.07 3.00 4.17
N ILE A 20 0.92 2.20 3.75
CA ILE A 20 2.19 2.71 3.24
C ILE A 20 2.25 2.58 1.72
N GLY A 21 2.80 3.59 1.06
CA GLY A 21 3.06 3.50 -0.37
C GLY A 21 3.84 4.69 -0.90
N ASN A 22 3.63 5.06 -2.15
CA ASN A 22 4.37 6.14 -2.80
C ASN A 22 3.45 7.28 -3.25
N SER A 23 3.80 7.98 -4.33
CA SER A 23 3.06 9.14 -4.84
C SER A 23 1.58 8.84 -5.12
N ILE A 24 1.25 7.61 -5.50
CA ILE A 24 -0.15 7.17 -5.71
C ILE A 24 -0.92 7.12 -4.38
N THR A 25 -0.24 6.82 -3.26
CA THR A 25 -0.82 6.85 -1.91
C THR A 25 -0.94 8.26 -1.37
N TYR A 26 0.11 9.08 -1.54
CA TYR A 26 0.13 10.48 -1.15
C TYR A 26 1.33 11.18 -1.81
N HIS A 27 1.13 12.37 -2.35
CA HIS A 27 2.23 13.21 -2.79
C HIS A 27 2.00 14.67 -2.35
N PRO A 28 2.97 15.34 -1.72
CA PRO A 28 2.87 16.77 -1.43
C PRO A 28 2.80 17.57 -2.74
N SER A 29 2.45 18.85 -2.67
CA SER A 29 2.46 19.70 -3.87
C SER A 29 3.86 19.77 -4.47
N ALA A 30 3.93 19.63 -5.79
CA ALA A 30 5.11 19.74 -6.65
C ALA A 30 4.74 20.57 -7.90
N PRO A 31 4.62 21.90 -7.78
CA PRO A 31 4.21 22.78 -8.88
C PRO A 31 5.09 22.67 -10.12
N GLU A 32 6.36 22.29 -9.96
CA GLU A 32 7.34 22.10 -11.03
C GLU A 32 6.97 20.97 -12.00
N ILE A 33 6.10 20.04 -11.60
CA ILE A 33 5.52 19.00 -12.45
C ILE A 33 4.02 19.21 -12.68
N GLY A 34 3.49 20.40 -12.36
CA GLY A 34 2.07 20.71 -12.49
C GLY A 34 1.17 20.09 -11.41
N TRP A 35 1.75 19.48 -10.37
CA TRP A 35 0.98 18.87 -9.27
C TRP A 35 0.79 19.86 -8.12
N ASN A 36 -0.38 20.49 -8.04
CA ASN A 36 -0.68 21.54 -7.05
C ASN A 36 -1.48 21.03 -5.83
N HIS A 37 -1.43 19.74 -5.57
CA HIS A 37 -2.32 19.06 -4.62
C HIS A 37 -1.55 18.25 -3.57
N ALA A 38 -2.24 17.79 -2.52
CA ALA A 38 -1.65 17.10 -1.38
C ALA A 38 -2.45 15.85 -1.01
N TRP A 39 -2.53 14.91 -1.94
CA TRP A 39 -3.26 13.64 -1.82
C TRP A 39 -2.69 12.63 -2.83
N GLY A 40 -3.36 11.50 -3.09
CA GLY A 40 -2.89 10.53 -4.09
C GLY A 40 -2.73 11.16 -5.47
N MET A 41 -1.53 11.08 -6.05
CA MET A 41 -1.19 11.78 -7.30
C MET A 41 -2.11 11.38 -8.46
N ALA A 42 -2.55 12.38 -9.22
CA ALA A 42 -3.50 12.35 -10.33
C ALA A 42 -4.99 12.13 -10.00
N ALA A 43 -5.35 11.82 -8.75
CA ALA A 43 -6.76 11.95 -8.35
C ALA A 43 -7.20 13.40 -8.47
N SER A 44 -8.36 13.66 -9.06
CA SER A 44 -8.84 15.01 -9.35
C SER A 44 -9.19 15.80 -8.07
N LYS A 45 -9.49 15.08 -6.98
CA LYS A 45 -9.91 15.62 -5.68
C LYS A 45 -9.41 14.72 -4.54
N PRO A 46 -9.29 15.25 -3.31
CA PRO A 46 -8.82 14.45 -2.18
C PRO A 46 -9.73 13.24 -1.90
N GLU A 47 -11.05 13.39 -2.01
CA GLU A 47 -12.00 12.30 -1.80
C GLU A 47 -11.93 11.18 -2.85
N ASN A 48 -11.30 11.44 -4.00
CA ASN A 48 -11.21 10.49 -5.11
C ASN A 48 -9.91 9.67 -5.09
N ASP A 49 -8.96 9.99 -4.22
CA ASP A 49 -7.79 9.13 -4.09
C ASP A 49 -8.13 7.79 -3.44
N PHE A 50 -7.36 6.73 -3.78
CA PHE A 50 -7.71 5.39 -3.34
C PHE A 50 -7.72 5.25 -1.80
N PHE A 51 -6.86 6.02 -1.12
CA PHE A 51 -6.77 6.00 0.33
C PHE A 51 -8.06 6.52 0.97
N SER A 52 -8.60 7.64 0.49
CA SER A 52 -9.80 8.27 1.02
C SER A 52 -11.03 7.40 0.77
N ILE A 53 -11.14 6.80 -0.42
CA ILE A 53 -12.17 5.83 -0.76
C ILE A 53 -12.11 4.61 0.18
N LEU A 54 -10.91 4.05 0.37
CA LEU A 54 -10.70 2.90 1.24
C LEU A 54 -10.96 3.23 2.71
N ALA A 55 -10.48 4.38 3.19
CA ALA A 55 -10.70 4.84 4.56
C ALA A 55 -12.19 5.06 4.86
N ASN A 56 -12.96 5.59 3.90
CA ASN A 56 -14.41 5.71 4.02
C ASN A 56 -15.10 4.34 4.07
N SER A 57 -14.62 3.37 3.29
CA SER A 57 -15.15 2.00 3.29
C SER A 57 -14.88 1.29 4.64
N LEU A 58 -13.67 1.44 5.16
CA LEU A 58 -13.27 0.97 6.49
C LEU A 58 -14.13 1.60 7.60
N LYS A 59 -14.34 2.93 7.57
CA LYS A 59 -15.18 3.64 8.55
C LYS A 59 -16.65 3.25 8.47
N SER A 60 -17.14 2.90 7.28
CA SER A 60 -18.50 2.38 7.11
C SER A 60 -18.66 0.97 7.71
N TYR A 61 -17.59 0.17 7.70
CA TYR A 61 -17.57 -1.14 8.35
C TYR A 61 -17.39 -1.04 9.88
N ARG A 62 -16.59 -0.09 10.35
CA ARG A 62 -16.35 0.18 11.76
C ARG A 62 -16.10 1.66 11.97
N GLU A 63 -17.04 2.34 12.63
CA GLU A 63 -17.03 3.80 12.79
C GLU A 63 -15.79 4.33 13.52
N ASP A 64 -15.28 3.61 14.52
CA ASP A 64 -14.14 4.01 15.35
C ASP A 64 -12.77 3.59 14.79
N ILE A 65 -12.72 3.01 13.59
CA ILE A 65 -11.46 2.57 12.98
C ILE A 65 -10.56 3.77 12.66
N GLN A 66 -9.30 3.68 13.10
CA GLN A 66 -8.28 4.67 12.79
C GLN A 66 -7.54 4.24 11.53
N VAL A 67 -7.47 5.13 10.55
CA VAL A 67 -6.81 4.86 9.26
C VAL A 67 -5.84 6.00 8.96
N ILE A 68 -4.56 5.67 8.86
CA ILE A 68 -3.50 6.63 8.50
C ILE A 68 -2.77 6.16 7.24
N ARG A 69 -2.11 7.09 6.55
CA ARG A 69 -1.22 6.78 5.43
C ARG A 69 0.14 7.43 5.58
N GLN A 70 1.14 6.84 4.94
CA GLN A 70 2.44 7.47 4.75
C GLN A 70 2.98 7.20 3.35
N ASN A 71 3.54 8.25 2.73
CA ASN A 71 4.44 8.07 1.59
C ASN A 71 5.82 7.65 2.11
N VAL A 72 6.24 6.46 1.71
CA VAL A 72 7.51 5.80 2.06
C VAL A 72 8.41 5.61 0.84
N TYR A 73 8.29 6.43 -0.21
CA TYR A 73 9.16 6.36 -1.40
C TYR A 73 10.68 6.34 -1.10
N PRO A 74 11.21 6.89 0.02
CA PRO A 74 12.62 6.72 0.34
C PRO A 74 13.01 5.24 0.54
N PHE A 75 12.09 4.38 1.01
CA PHE A 75 12.33 2.94 1.05
C PHE A 75 12.52 2.36 -0.35
N GLU A 76 11.69 2.73 -1.33
CA GLU A 76 11.83 2.22 -2.70
C GLU A 76 13.19 2.58 -3.33
N ARG A 77 13.71 3.77 -3.03
CA ARG A 77 14.98 4.25 -3.59
C ARG A 77 16.24 3.74 -2.86
N HIS A 78 16.07 3.34 -1.60
CA HIS A 78 17.17 3.03 -0.68
C HIS A 78 16.91 1.76 0.13
N PHE A 79 16.20 0.76 -0.44
CA PHE A 79 15.77 -0.44 0.29
C PHE A 79 16.94 -1.20 0.93
N ASP A 80 18.14 -1.10 0.36
CA ASP A 80 19.38 -1.72 0.79
C ASP A 80 20.08 -1.00 1.97
N THR A 81 19.75 0.27 2.19
CA THR A 81 20.50 1.17 3.10
C THR A 81 19.60 1.99 4.03
N LEU A 82 18.28 1.89 3.90
CA LEU A 82 17.32 2.66 4.67
C LEU A 82 17.40 2.29 6.15
N ASN A 83 17.57 3.31 7.01
CA ASN A 83 17.29 3.16 8.43
C ASN A 83 15.76 3.21 8.67
N VAL A 84 15.16 2.06 9.00
CA VAL A 84 13.72 1.93 9.29
C VAL A 84 13.28 2.70 10.54
N GLU A 85 14.19 3.02 11.47
CA GLU A 85 13.87 3.77 12.69
C GLU A 85 13.35 5.18 12.43
N LYS A 86 13.61 5.73 11.24
CA LYS A 86 13.02 7.00 10.78
C LYS A 86 11.49 6.96 10.70
N TYR A 87 10.89 5.77 10.71
CA TYR A 87 9.44 5.56 10.70
C TYR A 87 8.89 5.16 12.08
N GLY A 88 9.59 5.51 13.17
CA GLY A 88 9.18 5.20 14.55
C GLY A 88 7.75 5.60 14.87
N GLU A 89 7.31 6.77 14.41
CA GLU A 89 5.92 7.23 14.62
C GLU A 89 4.87 6.29 13.98
N LEU A 90 5.18 5.70 12.82
CA LEU A 90 4.29 4.73 12.18
C LEU A 90 4.27 3.39 12.92
N LYS A 91 5.41 2.97 13.48
CA LYS A 91 5.48 1.79 14.33
C LYS A 91 4.68 2.02 15.62
N ASP A 92 4.82 3.19 16.23
CA ASP A 92 4.15 3.54 17.50
C ASP A 92 2.64 3.72 17.32
N PHE A 93 2.16 4.02 16.11
CA PHE A 93 0.75 3.92 15.76
C PHE A 93 0.17 2.52 16.03
N GLY A 94 0.99 1.46 15.97
CA GLY A 94 0.62 0.12 16.42
C GLY A 94 -0.45 -0.56 15.55
N ALA A 95 -0.33 -0.44 14.23
CA ALA A 95 -1.34 -0.93 13.30
C ALA A 95 -1.65 -2.43 13.47
N ASP A 96 -2.94 -2.77 13.49
CA ASP A 96 -3.46 -4.15 13.48
C ASP A 96 -3.55 -4.70 12.05
N LEU A 97 -3.62 -3.81 11.07
CA LEU A 97 -3.60 -4.10 9.63
C LEU A 97 -2.66 -3.13 8.91
N LEU A 98 -1.66 -3.66 8.22
CA LEU A 98 -0.81 -2.91 7.30
C LEU A 98 -1.25 -3.17 5.86
N ILE A 99 -1.41 -2.11 5.10
CA ILE A 99 -1.67 -2.16 3.66
C ILE A 99 -0.45 -1.58 2.94
N VAL A 100 0.21 -2.39 2.13
CA VAL A 100 1.49 -2.07 1.49
C VAL A 100 1.29 -1.92 -0.02
N ARG A 101 1.57 -0.73 -0.55
CA ARG A 101 1.32 -0.37 -1.95
C ARG A 101 2.52 0.40 -2.51
N LEU A 102 3.57 -0.30 -2.92
CA LEU A 102 4.83 0.28 -3.38
C LEU A 102 5.55 -0.63 -4.38
N GLY A 103 6.60 -0.13 -5.02
CA GLY A 103 7.48 -0.85 -5.94
C GLY A 103 7.84 -0.05 -7.21
N GLU A 104 7.08 1.00 -7.53
CA GLU A 104 7.19 1.76 -8.78
C GLU A 104 8.44 2.64 -8.84
N ASN A 105 8.98 3.05 -7.70
CA ASN A 105 10.22 3.86 -7.66
C ASN A 105 11.49 3.03 -7.42
N VAL A 106 11.39 1.70 -7.47
CA VAL A 106 12.53 0.80 -7.24
C VAL A 106 13.37 0.71 -8.50
N ASP A 107 14.66 0.96 -8.35
CA ASP A 107 15.65 0.65 -9.38
C ASP A 107 15.88 -0.87 -9.40
N THR A 108 15.24 -1.56 -10.34
CA THR A 108 15.29 -3.02 -10.45
C THR A 108 16.68 -3.55 -10.81
N GLN A 109 17.62 -2.71 -11.26
CA GLN A 109 19.01 -3.12 -11.49
C GLN A 109 19.76 -3.43 -10.20
N LYS A 110 19.28 -2.91 -9.05
CA LYS A 110 19.83 -3.21 -7.73
C LYS A 110 19.27 -4.50 -7.13
N ILE A 111 18.27 -5.11 -7.77
CA ILE A 111 17.70 -6.37 -7.30
C ILE A 111 18.65 -7.50 -7.67
N ASN A 112 19.06 -8.25 -6.65
CA ASN A 112 19.88 -9.44 -6.80
C ASN A 112 19.33 -10.52 -5.85
N GLY A 113 18.85 -11.61 -6.42
CA GLY A 113 18.11 -12.63 -5.66
C GLY A 113 16.82 -12.06 -5.07
N VAL A 114 16.66 -12.16 -3.76
CA VAL A 114 15.46 -11.73 -3.01
C VAL A 114 15.74 -10.55 -2.07
N ASN A 115 16.82 -9.79 -2.33
CA ASN A 115 17.29 -8.74 -1.44
C ASN A 115 16.24 -7.64 -1.19
N PHE A 116 15.44 -7.28 -2.20
CA PHE A 116 14.33 -6.36 -2.00
C PHE A 116 13.27 -7.00 -1.10
N SER A 117 12.86 -8.24 -1.38
CA SER A 117 11.87 -8.94 -0.57
C SER A 117 12.28 -9.01 0.90
N GLU A 118 13.54 -9.36 1.19
CA GLU A 118 14.07 -9.40 2.56
C GLU A 118 14.03 -8.01 3.23
N SER A 119 14.41 -6.96 2.49
CA SER A 119 14.34 -5.58 2.98
C SER A 119 12.92 -5.11 3.23
N LEU A 120 11.98 -5.50 2.37
CA LEU A 120 10.55 -5.23 2.51
C LEU A 120 9.97 -5.95 3.72
N ILE A 121 10.30 -7.23 3.92
CA ILE A 121 9.89 -8.01 5.09
C ILE A 121 10.39 -7.35 6.37
N HIS A 122 11.68 -6.97 6.41
CA HIS A 122 12.24 -6.26 7.56
C HIS A 122 11.49 -4.96 7.84
N PHE A 123 11.21 -4.15 6.81
CA PHE A 123 10.52 -2.88 6.98
C PHE A 123 9.06 -3.06 7.44
N VAL A 124 8.32 -3.98 6.82
CA VAL A 124 6.93 -4.28 7.22
C VAL A 124 6.87 -4.83 8.63
N ASN A 125 7.77 -5.75 9.00
CA ASN A 125 7.81 -6.31 10.35
C ASN A 125 8.19 -5.27 11.41
N TYR A 126 9.03 -4.28 11.07
CA TYR A 126 9.29 -3.12 11.94
C TYR A 126 8.03 -2.29 12.19
N LEU A 127 7.19 -2.10 11.17
CA LEU A 127 5.99 -1.25 11.24
C LEU A 127 4.77 -1.95 11.86
N LYS A 128 4.78 -3.28 11.97
CA LYS A 128 3.69 -4.03 12.61
C LYS A 128 3.51 -3.59 14.07
N GLY A 129 2.26 -3.42 14.49
CA GLY A 129 1.93 -3.17 15.90
C GLY A 129 2.13 -4.38 16.81
N SER A 130 2.05 -5.58 16.26
CA SER A 130 2.35 -6.84 16.95
C SER A 130 2.67 -7.96 15.93
N PRO A 131 3.18 -9.12 16.36
CA PRO A 131 3.36 -10.28 15.48
C PRO A 131 2.06 -10.71 14.75
N GLU A 132 0.91 -10.49 15.39
CA GLU A 132 -0.42 -10.84 14.88
C GLU A 132 -1.01 -9.79 13.91
N SER A 133 -0.33 -8.66 13.71
CA SER A 133 -0.76 -7.65 12.75
C SER A 133 -0.87 -8.27 11.36
N LYS A 134 -2.04 -8.08 10.75
CA LYS A 134 -2.35 -8.56 9.40
C LYS A 134 -1.63 -7.68 8.39
N VAL A 135 -1.27 -8.26 7.24
CA VAL A 135 -0.65 -7.53 6.13
C VAL A 135 -1.37 -7.88 4.84
N VAL A 136 -1.74 -6.84 4.09
CA VAL A 136 -2.19 -6.94 2.71
C VAL A 136 -1.23 -6.13 1.85
N ILE A 137 -0.68 -6.75 0.82
CA ILE A 137 0.23 -6.10 -0.13
C ILE A 137 -0.36 -6.17 -1.53
N THR A 138 -0.16 -5.13 -2.33
CA THR A 138 -0.51 -5.16 -3.75
C THR A 138 0.70 -5.39 -4.62
N THR A 139 0.50 -5.90 -5.83
CA THR A 139 1.49 -5.73 -6.91
C THR A 139 1.60 -4.24 -7.31
N THR A 140 2.56 -3.91 -8.17
CA THR A 140 2.70 -2.56 -8.74
C THR A 140 1.55 -2.23 -9.68
N PHE A 141 1.19 -0.95 -9.79
CA PHE A 141 0.14 -0.50 -10.72
C PHE A 141 0.55 -0.66 -12.19
N TRP A 142 1.74 -0.14 -12.54
CA TRP A 142 2.33 -0.34 -13.87
C TRP A 142 3.07 -1.67 -13.93
N ASP A 143 3.07 -2.32 -15.09
CA ASP A 143 3.72 -3.62 -15.25
C ASP A 143 5.23 -3.56 -14.97
N ASN A 144 5.66 -4.31 -13.96
CA ASN A 144 7.05 -4.49 -13.59
C ASN A 144 7.24 -5.94 -13.09
N PRO A 145 7.53 -6.89 -13.99
CA PRO A 145 7.62 -8.31 -13.64
C PRO A 145 8.65 -8.62 -12.55
N VAL A 146 9.84 -7.98 -12.60
CA VAL A 146 10.91 -8.18 -11.62
C VAL A 146 10.46 -7.75 -10.23
N MET A 147 9.85 -6.57 -10.12
CA MET A 147 9.33 -6.07 -8.86
C MET A 147 8.15 -6.91 -8.36
N ASN A 148 7.23 -7.27 -9.25
CA ASN A 148 6.07 -8.07 -8.89
C ASN A 148 6.46 -9.48 -8.43
N GLU A 149 7.57 -10.05 -8.92
CA GLU A 149 8.13 -11.30 -8.41
C GLU A 149 8.63 -11.15 -6.96
N GLN A 150 9.35 -10.07 -6.63
CA GLN A 150 9.77 -9.81 -5.24
C GLN A 150 8.57 -9.64 -4.29
N ILE A 151 7.56 -8.88 -4.71
CA ILE A 151 6.33 -8.67 -3.93
C ILE A 151 5.61 -9.99 -3.66
N ARG A 152 5.44 -10.82 -4.71
CA ARG A 152 4.80 -12.13 -4.60
C ARG A 152 5.59 -13.05 -3.67
N TRP A 153 6.91 -13.07 -3.81
CA TRP A 153 7.79 -13.87 -2.96
C TRP A 153 7.67 -13.45 -1.49
N ALA A 154 7.70 -12.16 -1.19
CA ALA A 154 7.57 -11.66 0.18
C ALA A 154 6.19 -12.02 0.78
N ALA A 155 5.13 -11.85 0.00
CA ALA A 155 3.78 -12.20 0.42
C ALA A 155 3.63 -13.70 0.72
N GLU A 156 4.16 -14.55 -0.15
CA GLU A 156 4.15 -16.01 0.05
C GLU A 156 4.97 -16.41 1.28
N LYS A 157 6.18 -15.85 1.42
CA LYS A 157 7.11 -16.16 2.51
C LYS A 157 6.52 -15.86 3.89
N GLU A 158 5.82 -14.74 4.03
CA GLU A 158 5.26 -14.27 5.30
C GLU A 158 3.76 -14.56 5.47
N GLY A 159 3.13 -15.22 4.48
CA GLY A 159 1.69 -15.50 4.48
C GLY A 159 0.80 -14.25 4.43
N TRP A 160 1.28 -13.17 3.79
CA TRP A 160 0.50 -11.93 3.64
C TRP A 160 -0.58 -12.09 2.56
N GLY A 161 -1.68 -11.35 2.71
CA GLY A 161 -2.68 -11.23 1.65
C GLY A 161 -2.09 -10.50 0.44
N LEU A 162 -2.22 -11.08 -0.75
CA LEU A 162 -1.76 -10.46 -1.99
C LEU A 162 -2.95 -10.02 -2.85
N VAL A 163 -2.94 -8.76 -3.29
CA VAL A 163 -3.92 -8.20 -4.22
C VAL A 163 -3.24 -7.83 -5.53
N ASP A 164 -3.61 -8.50 -6.62
CA ASP A 164 -3.08 -8.17 -7.95
C ASP A 164 -3.83 -6.95 -8.52
N ILE A 165 -3.10 -5.87 -8.79
CA ILE A 165 -3.62 -4.64 -9.40
C ILE A 165 -2.93 -4.28 -10.73
N THR A 166 -1.91 -5.04 -11.14
CA THR A 166 -1.03 -4.64 -12.26
C THR A 166 -1.79 -4.56 -13.58
N TYR A 167 -2.83 -5.38 -13.73
CA TYR A 167 -3.66 -5.36 -14.93
C TYR A 167 -4.46 -4.07 -15.11
N LEU A 168 -4.64 -3.25 -14.06
CA LEU A 168 -5.41 -2.01 -14.15
C LEU A 168 -4.78 -1.02 -15.13
N SER A 169 -3.44 -0.94 -15.17
CA SER A 169 -2.72 -0.04 -16.09
C SER A 169 -2.83 -0.42 -17.57
N LYS A 170 -3.45 -1.57 -17.91
CA LYS A 170 -3.72 -1.97 -19.30
C LYS A 170 -4.95 -1.30 -19.89
N ASN A 171 -5.82 -0.73 -19.04
CA ASN A 171 -6.92 0.11 -19.48
C ASN A 171 -6.53 1.56 -19.26
N ASP A 172 -6.46 2.32 -20.36
CA ASP A 172 -6.10 3.74 -20.35
C ASP A 172 -7.07 4.59 -19.50
N GLU A 173 -8.35 4.18 -19.38
CA GLU A 173 -9.32 4.86 -18.50
C GLU A 173 -8.93 4.83 -17.02
N ASN A 174 -8.08 3.88 -16.61
CA ASN A 174 -7.57 3.82 -15.25
C ASN A 174 -6.36 4.75 -15.04
N MET A 175 -5.90 5.47 -16.06
CA MET A 175 -4.85 6.48 -15.97
C MET A 175 -5.43 7.86 -16.29
N ALA A 176 -4.89 8.91 -15.68
CA ALA A 176 -5.33 10.29 -15.90
C ALA A 176 -4.74 10.88 -17.20
N LEU A 177 -4.75 10.09 -18.29
CA LEU A 177 -4.21 10.50 -19.58
C LEU A 177 -4.98 11.72 -20.08
N ASP A 178 -4.27 12.69 -20.65
CA ASP A 178 -4.80 13.97 -21.15
C ASP A 178 -5.45 14.89 -20.09
N GLU A 179 -5.52 14.48 -18.81
CA GLU A 179 -5.99 15.33 -17.71
C GLU A 179 -4.88 16.23 -17.12
N TYR A 180 -3.62 15.84 -17.30
CA TYR A 180 -2.45 16.56 -16.80
C TYR A 180 -1.40 16.75 -17.91
N GLU A 181 -0.85 17.97 -18.03
CA GLU A 181 0.20 18.27 -19.02
C GLU A 181 1.48 17.45 -18.80
N ASN A 182 1.83 17.19 -17.53
CA ASN A 182 2.99 16.40 -17.20
C ASN A 182 2.67 14.91 -17.36
N ASN A 183 3.28 14.26 -18.36
CA ASN A 183 3.12 12.82 -18.60
C ASN A 183 3.49 11.94 -17.39
N GLY A 184 4.40 12.41 -16.54
CA GLY A 184 4.75 11.73 -15.30
C GLY A 184 3.62 11.71 -14.28
N VAL A 185 2.75 12.73 -14.27
CA VAL A 185 1.52 12.78 -13.45
C VAL A 185 0.36 12.09 -14.18
N ALA A 186 0.19 12.32 -15.49
CA ALA A 186 -0.93 11.79 -16.26
C ALA A 186 -0.99 10.25 -16.28
N ARG A 187 0.15 9.57 -16.18
CA ARG A 187 0.22 8.10 -16.16
C ARG A 187 -0.19 7.49 -14.82
N HIS A 188 -0.36 8.28 -13.76
CA HIS A 188 -0.88 7.81 -12.47
C HIS A 188 -2.35 7.44 -12.58
N PRO A 189 -2.89 6.70 -11.59
CA PRO A 189 -4.27 6.29 -11.63
C PRO A 189 -5.22 7.49 -11.70
N SER A 190 -6.14 7.49 -12.67
CA SER A 190 -7.28 8.42 -12.71
C SER A 190 -8.20 8.19 -11.52
N ASP A 191 -9.24 9.01 -11.37
CA ASP A 191 -10.30 8.75 -10.39
C ASP A 191 -10.89 7.33 -10.51
N GLN A 192 -11.07 6.83 -11.74
CA GLN A 192 -11.49 5.45 -12.00
C GLN A 192 -10.44 4.44 -11.53
N GLY A 193 -9.17 4.65 -11.87
CA GLY A 193 -8.07 3.79 -11.44
C GLY A 193 -7.92 3.74 -9.91
N MET A 194 -8.03 4.89 -9.24
CA MET A 194 -8.01 5.02 -7.79
C MET A 194 -9.17 4.24 -7.15
N ALA A 195 -10.38 4.36 -7.70
CA ALA A 195 -11.54 3.61 -7.24
C ALA A 195 -11.35 2.09 -7.39
N GLU A 196 -10.80 1.62 -8.51
CA GLU A 196 -10.51 0.19 -8.72
C GLU A 196 -9.43 -0.34 -7.77
N ILE A 197 -8.37 0.43 -7.52
CA ILE A 197 -7.35 0.08 -6.52
C ILE A 197 -8.00 -0.08 -5.14
N ALA A 198 -8.80 0.90 -4.70
CA ALA A 198 -9.48 0.85 -3.42
C ALA A 198 -10.44 -0.36 -3.33
N ARG A 199 -11.20 -0.62 -4.39
CA ARG A 199 -12.14 -1.76 -4.48
C ARG A 199 -11.43 -3.11 -4.36
N LEU A 200 -10.30 -3.29 -5.04
CA LEU A 200 -9.53 -4.53 -5.01
C LEU A 200 -8.87 -4.76 -3.65
N ILE A 201 -8.30 -3.70 -3.06
CA ILE A 201 -7.74 -3.77 -1.70
C ILE A 201 -8.85 -4.15 -0.72
N TRP A 202 -9.99 -3.45 -0.74
CA TRP A 202 -11.15 -3.73 0.10
C TRP A 202 -11.58 -5.20 0.04
N LYS A 203 -11.73 -5.74 -1.18
CA LYS A 203 -12.10 -7.15 -1.40
C LYS A 203 -11.06 -8.14 -0.86
N GLY A 204 -9.78 -7.74 -0.83
CA GLY A 204 -8.68 -8.55 -0.32
C GLY A 204 -8.47 -8.44 1.20
N LEU A 205 -9.22 -7.58 1.90
CA LEU A 205 -9.03 -7.40 3.33
C LEU A 205 -9.54 -8.62 4.13
N PRO A 206 -8.78 -9.08 5.14
CA PRO A 206 -9.20 -10.14 6.05
C PRO A 206 -10.05 -9.60 7.22
N LEU A 207 -11.13 -8.90 6.90
CA LEU A 207 -12.09 -8.28 7.82
C LEU A 207 -13.45 -8.98 7.83
#